data_AF-A0AA88AZ99-F1
#
_entry.id   AF-A0AA88AZ99-F1
#
_cell.length_a   1.000
_cell.length_b   1.000
_cell.length_c   1.000
_cell.angle_alpha   90.00
_cell.angle_beta   90.00
_cell.angle_gamma   90.00
#
_symmetry.space_group_name_H-M   'P 1'
#
loop_
_entity.id
_entity.type
_entity.pdbx_description
1 polymer ?
#
loop_
_entity_poly.entity_id
_entity_poly.type
_entity_poly.pdbx_seq_one_letter_code
_entity_poly.pdbx_strand_id
1 'polypeptide(L)' 'MAGKEDYRIFVGGLSWNVTERQLENAFSRFGKVLESQVNEPVFRFNNWKSG' A
#
# COMPACT_ATOMS: atom_id res chain seq x y z
N MET A 1 25.29 -14.87 7.13
CA MET A 1 24.15 -14.03 7.56
C MET A 1 23.67 -13.30 6.33
N ALA A 2 22.65 -13.82 5.64
CA ALA A 2 22.05 -13.08 4.53
C ALA A 2 21.54 -11.77 5.10
N GLY A 3 22.06 -10.65 4.61
CA GLY A 3 21.54 -9.33 4.96
C GLY A 3 20.03 -9.38 4.76
N LYS A 4 19.29 -8.81 5.70
CA LYS A 4 17.85 -8.63 5.55
C LYS A 4 17.71 -7.70 4.34
N GLU A 5 17.49 -8.27 3.16
CA GLU A 5 17.43 -7.49 1.94
C GLU A 5 16.09 -6.72 2.02
N ASP A 6 16.18 -5.44 2.37
CA ASP A 6 15.02 -4.55 2.54
C ASP A 6 14.41 -4.22 1.16
N TYR A 7 13.69 -5.18 0.57
CA TYR A 7 12.96 -5.03 -0.69
C TYR A 7 11.59 -4.34 -0.50
N ARG A 8 11.56 -3.27 0.29
CA ARG A 8 10.33 -2.52 0.60
C ARG A 8 10.37 -1.13 -0.03
N ILE A 9 9.30 -0.78 -0.73
CA ILE A 9 9.10 0.54 -1.32
C ILE A 9 7.89 1.22 -0.69
N PHE A 10 7.93 2.55 -0.58
CA PHE A 10 6.80 3.36 -0.15
C PHE A 10 6.25 4.12 -1.35
N VAL A 11 4.95 3.99 -1.60
CA VAL A 11 4.27 4.63 -2.73
C VAL A 11 3.28 5.66 -2.18
N GLY A 12 3.59 6.95 -2.39
CA GLY A 12 2.74 8.08 -2.02
C GLY A 12 1.95 8.62 -3.22
N GLY A 13 1.04 9.57 -2.96
CA GLY A 13 0.28 10.26 -4.03
C GLY A 13 -0.77 9.38 -4.73
N LEU A 14 -1.12 8.24 -4.15
CA LEU A 14 -2.17 7.36 -4.66
C LEU A 14 -3.56 7.91 -4.34
N SER A 15 -4.49 7.68 -5.25
CA SER A 15 -5.91 7.99 -5.01
C SER A 15 -6.44 7.20 -3.82
N TRP A 16 -7.41 7.78 -3.12
CA TRP A 16 -8.07 7.21 -1.95
C TRP A 16 -8.79 5.87 -2.22
N ASN A 17 -9.10 5.55 -3.47
CA ASN A 17 -9.75 4.30 -3.86
C ASN A 17 -8.76 3.21 -4.30
N VAL A 18 -7.45 3.45 -4.19
CA VAL A 18 -6.43 2.45 -4.50
C VAL A 18 -6.47 1.36 -3.44
N THR A 19 -6.43 0.11 -3.91
CA THR A 19 -6.45 -1.09 -3.08
C THR A 19 -5.15 -1.85 -3.20
N GLU A 20 -4.87 -2.72 -2.22
CA GLU A 20 -3.72 -3.62 -2.20
C GLU A 20 -3.62 -4.43 -3.50
N ARG A 21 -4.74 -5.00 -3.96
CA ARG A 21 -4.80 -5.74 -5.23
C ARG A 21 -4.39 -4.91 -6.45
N GLN A 22 -4.72 -3.61 -6.47
CA GLN A 22 -4.29 -2.71 -7.56
C GLN A 22 -2.78 -2.48 -7.51
N LEU A 23 -2.20 -2.34 -6.31
CA LEU A 23 -0.75 -2.26 -6.13
C LEU A 23 -0.08 -3.57 -6.57
N GLU A 24 -0.55 -4.72 -6.10
CA GLU A 24 0.01 -6.02 -6.48
C GLU A 24 0.01 -6.21 -8.00
N ASN A 25 -1.13 -5.93 -8.66
CA ASN A 25 -1.24 -6.04 -10.11
C ASN A 25 -0.30 -5.08 -10.84
N ALA A 26 -0.15 -3.84 -10.36
CA ALA A 26 0.74 -2.85 -10.97
C ALA A 26 2.21 -3.27 -10.86
N PHE A 27 2.61 -3.84 -9.72
CA PHE A 27 3.99 -4.23 -9.45
C PHE A 27 4.36 -5.66 -9.88
N SER A 28 3.37 -6.52 -10.15
CA SER A 28 3.55 -7.92 -10.56
C SER A 28 4.49 -8.10 -11.77
N ARG A 29 4.52 -7.12 -12.69
CA ARG A 29 5.42 -7.15 -13.86
C ARG A 29 6.90 -7.04 -13.52
N PHE A 30 7.24 -6.50 -12.36
CA PHE A 30 8.62 -6.29 -11.91
C PHE A 30 9.12 -7.44 -11.04
N GLY A 31 8.24 -8.36 -10.66
CA GLY A 31 8.56 -9.50 -9.81
C GLY A 31 7.38 -9.91 -8.94
N LYS A 32 7.58 -11.00 -8.19
CA LYS A 32 6.59 -11.47 -7.23
C LYS A 32 6.48 -10.48 -6.07
N VAL A 33 5.29 -9.91 -5.87
CA VAL A 33 4.98 -9.11 -4.68
C VAL A 33 4.78 -10.08 -3.51
N LEU A 34 5.53 -9.87 -2.42
CA LEU A 34 5.45 -10.70 -1.22
C LEU A 34 4.37 -10.19 -0.24
N GLU A 35 4.24 -8.87 -0.15
CA GLU A 35 3.33 -8.18 0.76
C GLU A 35 2.99 -6.81 0.15
N SER A 36 1.74 -6.38 0.28
CA SER A 36 1.31 -5.02 -0.03
C SER A 36 0.34 -4.56 1.06
N GLN A 37 0.43 -3.29 1.45
CA GLN A 37 -0.42 -2.70 2.47
C GLN A 37 -0.83 -1.30 2.04
N VAL A 38 -2.13 -0.98 2.12
CA VAL A 38 -2.64 0.37 1.91
C VAL A 38 -2.94 0.99 3.27
N ASN A 39 -2.22 2.06 3.61
CA ASN A 39 -2.48 2.80 4.83
C ASN A 39 -3.58 3.83 4.58
N GLU A 40 -4.76 3.58 5.14
CA GLU A 40 -5.83 4.55 5.10
C GLU A 40 -5.49 5.78 5.98
N PRO A 41 -5.76 7.00 5.51
CA PRO A 41 -5.47 8.20 6.29
C PRO A 41 -6.40 8.26 7.49
N VAL A 42 -5.87 8.66 8.65
CA VAL A 42 -6.64 8.91 9.87
C VAL A 42 -7.82 9.87 9.63
N PHE A 43 -7.70 10.80 8.67
CA PHE A 43 -8.76 11.73 8.29
C PHE A 43 -10.03 11.04 7.73
N ARG A 44 -9.91 9.84 7.15
CA ARG A 44 -11.07 9.08 6.65
C ARG A 44 -11.93 8.55 7.80
N PHE A 45 -11.32 8.14 8.91
CA PHE A 45 -12.06 7.60 10.06
C PHE A 45 -12.87 8.69 10.79
N ASN A 46 -12.35 9.92 10.85
CA ASN A 46 -12.98 10.97 11.65
C ASN A 46 -14.22 11.60 10.98
N ASN A 47 -14.36 11.52 9.65
CA ASN A 47 -15.54 12.06 8.95
C ASN A 47 -16.79 11.17 9.02
N TRP A 48 -16.69 9.92 9.47
CA TRP A 48 -17.85 9.03 9.63
C TRP A 48 -18.59 9.24 10.96
N LYS A 49 -17.94 9.84 11.98
CA LYS A 49 -18.48 9.99 13.34
C LYS A 49 -19.19 11.33 13.61
N SER A 50 -19.28 12.22 12.62
CA SER A 50 -19.97 13.52 12.73
C SER A 50 -21.31 13.57 11.99
N GLY A 51 -21.92 12.41 11.70
CA GLY A 51 -23.29 12.28 11.21
C GLY A 51 -24.21 11.74 12.29
#